data_AF-A0A2V7H5G3-F1
#
_entry.id   AF-A0A2V7H5G3-F1
#
_cell.length_a   1.000
_cell.length_b   1.000
_cell.length_c   1.000
_cell.angle_alpha   90.00
_cell.angle_beta   90.00
_cell.angle_gamma   90.00
#
_symmetry.space_group_name_H-M   'P 1'
#
loop_
_entity.id
_entity.type
_entity.pdbx_description
1 polymer ?
#
loop_
_entity_poly.entity_id
_entity_poly.type
_entity_poly.pdbx_seq_one_letter_code
_entity_poly.pdbx_strand_id
1 'polypeptide(L)'
;MKKVLLIGLAVLSTVCAATSSGAGGGNGAPSGPHYNLNIIGVDNPKNSPMTASNRHTIFVALGATKASDPNPVETDIWLTPGEFQVCDGNGFDAAYDCSGKLIGRGNGAVFQLPCNTAVPTDFTCDQSKASASYQVWGRALG
;
A
#
# COMPACT_ATOMS: atom_id res chain seq x y z
N MET A 1 -0.24 -55.48 -62.64
CA MET A 1 0.34 -54.22 -62.11
C MET A 1 -0.71 -53.51 -61.26
N LYS A 2 -0.53 -53.46 -59.94
CA LYS A 2 -1.17 -52.51 -59.01
C LYS A 2 -0.43 -52.61 -57.67
N LYS A 3 0.51 -51.70 -57.48
CA LYS A 3 1.27 -51.51 -56.23
C LYS A 3 0.35 -50.73 -55.29
N VAL A 4 0.02 -51.28 -54.13
CA VAL A 4 -0.63 -50.51 -53.05
C VAL A 4 0.44 -50.27 -52.00
N LEU A 5 0.83 -49.00 -51.92
CA LEU A 5 1.94 -48.45 -51.14
C LEU A 5 1.44 -48.19 -49.71
N LEU A 6 2.08 -48.84 -48.73
CA LEU A 6 1.96 -48.53 -47.31
C LEU A 6 2.68 -47.19 -47.04
N ILE A 7 1.96 -46.18 -46.59
CA ILE A 7 2.54 -44.93 -46.07
C ILE A 7 2.14 -44.84 -44.59
N GLY A 8 3.10 -45.15 -43.73
CA GLY A 8 2.99 -44.99 -42.28
C GLY A 8 3.05 -43.52 -41.89
N LEU A 9 2.08 -43.09 -41.08
CA LEU A 9 2.00 -41.74 -40.55
C LEU A 9 2.74 -41.69 -39.20
N ALA A 10 4.02 -41.31 -39.23
CA ALA A 10 4.78 -41.03 -38.01
C ALA A 10 4.43 -39.63 -37.51
N VAL A 11 3.58 -39.55 -36.49
CA VAL A 11 3.26 -38.30 -35.79
C VAL A 11 4.41 -37.95 -34.87
N LEU A 12 5.18 -36.92 -35.24
CA LEU A 12 6.29 -36.38 -34.46
C LEU A 12 5.72 -35.47 -33.36
N SER A 13 5.55 -36.00 -32.16
CA SER A 13 5.09 -35.25 -30.98
C SER A 13 6.14 -34.22 -30.54
N THR A 14 5.94 -32.95 -30.90
CA THR A 14 6.74 -31.83 -30.40
C THR A 14 6.38 -31.58 -28.93
N VAL A 15 7.26 -32.00 -28.01
CA VAL A 15 7.15 -31.63 -26.59
C VAL A 15 7.53 -30.15 -26.47
N CYS A 16 6.55 -29.27 -26.38
CA CYS A 16 6.77 -27.90 -25.90
C CYS A 16 7.17 -27.98 -24.43
N ALA A 17 8.47 -27.91 -24.14
CA ALA A 17 8.94 -27.65 -22.80
C ALA A 17 8.45 -26.25 -22.41
N ALA A 18 7.38 -26.19 -21.62
CA ALA A 18 6.99 -24.98 -20.91
C ALA A 18 8.14 -24.64 -19.97
N THR A 19 8.98 -23.69 -20.34
CA THR A 19 9.89 -23.06 -19.39
C THR A 19 9.01 -22.48 -18.30
N SER A 20 9.22 -22.91 -17.07
CA SER A 20 8.63 -22.24 -15.92
C SER A 20 9.10 -20.80 -15.96
N SER A 21 8.18 -19.89 -16.26
CA SER A 21 8.35 -18.47 -16.00
C SER A 21 8.74 -18.36 -14.53
N GLY A 22 10.00 -18.01 -14.28
CA GLY A 22 10.52 -17.83 -12.93
C GLY A 22 9.54 -16.98 -12.15
N ALA A 23 9.11 -17.49 -10.99
CA ALA A 23 8.27 -16.75 -10.06
C ALA A 23 8.84 -15.33 -9.93
N GLY A 24 8.03 -14.34 -10.32
CA GLY A 24 8.45 -12.96 -10.44
C GLY A 24 9.17 -12.49 -9.18
N GLY A 25 10.27 -11.77 -9.35
CA GLY A 25 10.88 -11.02 -8.26
C GLY A 25 9.80 -10.18 -7.56
N GLY A 26 9.99 -9.95 -6.26
CA GLY A 26 9.14 -9.03 -5.49
C GLY A 26 9.09 -7.62 -6.10
N ASN A 27 8.53 -6.65 -5.39
CA ASN A 27 8.46 -5.25 -5.86
C ASN A 27 9.83 -4.53 -5.89
N GLY A 28 10.95 -5.26 -5.95
CA GLY A 28 12.30 -4.71 -5.90
C GLY A 28 12.64 -4.04 -4.57
N ALA A 29 11.87 -4.28 -3.50
CA ALA A 29 12.19 -3.78 -2.18
C ALA A 29 13.53 -4.37 -1.70
N PRO A 30 14.39 -3.57 -1.05
CA PRO A 30 15.62 -4.06 -0.44
C PRO A 30 15.35 -5.21 0.54
N SER A 31 16.37 -6.02 0.82
CA SER A 31 16.29 -7.02 1.88
C SER A 31 16.61 -6.38 3.24
N GLY A 32 15.86 -6.73 4.28
CA GLY A 32 16.10 -6.26 5.65
C GLY A 32 14.82 -6.11 6.47
N PRO A 33 14.91 -5.45 7.64
CA PRO A 33 13.73 -5.02 8.40
C PRO A 33 12.96 -3.93 7.64
N HIS A 34 11.65 -4.13 7.46
CA HIS A 34 10.75 -3.14 6.88
C HIS A 34 9.46 -3.07 7.68
N TYR A 35 8.88 -1.87 7.76
CA TYR A 35 7.52 -1.71 8.24
C TYR A 35 6.55 -1.93 7.07
N ASN A 36 5.59 -2.85 7.24
CA ASN A 36 4.51 -3.05 6.28
C ASN A 36 3.32 -2.19 6.66
N LEU A 37 2.88 -1.32 5.75
CA LEU A 37 1.66 -0.54 5.87
C LEU A 37 0.67 -0.96 4.79
N ASN A 38 -0.54 -1.33 5.19
CA ASN A 38 -1.65 -1.61 4.30
C ASN A 38 -2.53 -0.36 4.16
N ILE A 39 -2.83 0.02 2.92
CA ILE A 39 -3.79 1.09 2.63
C ILE A 39 -4.93 0.44 1.87
N ILE A 40 -6.11 0.40 2.49
CA ILE A 40 -7.28 -0.29 1.96
C ILE A 40 -8.33 0.76 1.60
N GLY A 41 -8.57 0.91 0.30
CA GLY A 41 -9.71 1.70 -0.18
C GLY A 41 -11.02 0.99 0.12
N VAL A 42 -11.99 1.70 0.68
CA VAL A 42 -13.32 1.18 0.97
C VAL A 42 -14.41 2.15 0.52
N ASP A 43 -15.54 1.63 0.05
CA ASP A 43 -16.71 2.45 -0.29
C ASP A 43 -17.47 2.90 0.95
N ASN A 44 -17.49 2.07 2.00
CA ASN A 44 -18.25 2.30 3.23
C ASN A 44 -17.33 2.83 4.34
N PRO A 45 -17.69 3.97 4.97
CA PRO A 45 -16.97 4.50 6.12
C PRO A 45 -16.83 3.48 7.25
N LYS A 46 -15.77 3.62 8.04
CA LYS A 46 -15.63 2.92 9.31
C LYS A 46 -16.20 3.81 10.41
N ASN A 47 -17.03 3.23 11.27
CA ASN A 47 -17.65 3.95 12.40
C ASN A 47 -16.83 3.82 13.69
N SER A 48 -15.75 3.04 13.68
CA SER A 48 -14.83 2.93 14.81
C SER A 48 -13.77 4.03 14.70
N PRO A 49 -13.40 4.72 15.79
CA PRO A 49 -12.40 5.80 15.74
C PRO A 49 -11.00 5.36 15.32
N MET A 50 -10.62 4.10 15.58
CA MET A 50 -9.34 3.55 15.13
C MET A 50 -8.04 4.24 15.61
N THR A 51 -8.11 5.14 16.60
CA THR A 51 -7.02 6.00 17.11
C THR A 51 -6.07 5.37 18.16
N ALA A 52 -6.37 4.16 18.65
CA ALA A 52 -5.69 3.58 19.82
C ALA A 52 -5.07 2.20 19.54
N SER A 53 -4.59 1.98 18.32
CA SER A 53 -4.22 0.63 17.89
C SER A 53 -2.91 0.60 17.13
N ASN A 54 -2.03 -0.32 17.51
CA ASN A 54 -0.80 -0.70 16.82
C ASN A 54 -1.09 -1.44 15.50
N ARG A 55 -2.00 -0.90 14.69
CA ARG A 55 -2.41 -1.49 13.43
C ARG A 55 -1.41 -1.13 12.34
N HIS A 56 -1.32 -1.99 11.37
CA HIS A 56 -0.54 -1.79 10.15
C HIS A 56 -1.47 -1.47 8.96
N THR A 57 -2.61 -0.82 9.22
CA THR A 57 -3.68 -0.65 8.22
C THR A 57 -4.37 0.69 8.34
N ILE A 58 -4.56 1.37 7.22
CA ILE A 58 -5.36 2.58 7.07
C ILE A 58 -6.51 2.29 6.10
N PHE A 59 -7.73 2.69 6.46
CA PHE A 59 -8.88 2.65 5.56
C PHE A 59 -9.10 4.02 4.96
N VAL A 60 -9.04 4.12 3.63
CA VAL A 60 -9.22 5.39 2.91
C VAL A 60 -10.48 5.34 2.07
N ALA A 61 -11.07 6.50 1.81
CA ALA A 61 -12.14 6.60 0.83
C ALA A 61 -11.62 6.31 -0.58
N LEU A 62 -12.41 5.60 -1.39
CA LEU A 62 -12.11 5.39 -2.81
C LEU A 62 -12.38 6.62 -3.70
N GLY A 63 -12.67 7.79 -3.09
CA GLY A 63 -13.01 9.02 -3.81
C GLY A 63 -14.31 8.96 -4.60
N ALA A 64 -15.00 7.81 -4.62
CA ALA A 64 -16.31 7.66 -5.22
C ALA A 64 -17.37 8.22 -4.26
N THR A 65 -18.20 9.11 -4.79
CA THR A 65 -19.53 9.34 -4.23
C THR A 65 -20.21 7.99 -4.11
N LYS A 66 -20.73 7.64 -2.93
CA LYS A 66 -21.78 6.63 -2.91
C LYS A 66 -22.86 7.11 -3.89
N ALA A 67 -23.57 6.21 -4.56
CA ALA A 67 -24.75 6.60 -5.35
C ALA A 67 -25.77 7.44 -4.54
N SER A 68 -25.63 7.47 -3.20
CA SER A 68 -26.44 8.20 -2.23
C SER A 68 -25.77 9.42 -1.56
N ASP A 69 -24.49 9.72 -1.78
CA ASP A 69 -23.83 10.92 -1.21
C ASP A 69 -23.12 11.71 -2.32
N PRO A 70 -23.59 12.91 -2.69
CA PRO A 70 -23.06 13.69 -3.80
C PRO A 70 -21.67 14.27 -3.56
N ASN A 71 -21.13 14.20 -2.35
CA ASN A 71 -19.81 14.73 -2.04
C ASN A 71 -18.77 13.61 -1.93
N PRO A 72 -17.75 13.57 -2.80
CA PRO A 72 -16.67 12.62 -2.66
C PRO A 72 -15.92 12.90 -1.35
N VAL A 73 -15.64 11.83 -0.59
CA VAL A 73 -14.74 11.92 0.56
C VAL A 73 -13.31 11.76 0.04
N GLU A 74 -12.50 12.79 0.26
CA GLU A 74 -11.06 12.71 0.13
C GLU A 74 -10.46 12.38 1.50
N THR A 75 -9.44 11.52 1.51
CA THR A 75 -8.73 11.12 2.74
C THR A 75 -7.29 11.60 2.65
N ASP A 76 -6.89 12.45 3.59
CA ASP A 76 -5.48 12.79 3.81
C ASP A 76 -4.82 11.78 4.75
N ILE A 77 -3.59 11.34 4.44
CA ILE A 77 -2.75 10.59 5.38
C ILE A 77 -1.67 11.53 5.91
N TRP A 78 -1.84 11.99 7.15
CA TRP A 78 -0.93 12.91 7.80
C TRP A 78 0.31 12.17 8.33
N LEU A 79 1.48 12.70 8.01
CA LEU A 79 2.75 12.17 8.48
C LEU A 79 3.23 12.95 9.69
N THR A 80 3.54 12.25 10.79
CA THR A 80 4.08 12.86 12.00
C THR A 80 5.39 12.18 12.44
N PRO A 81 6.31 12.89 13.11
CA PRO A 81 7.49 12.25 13.68
C PRO A 81 7.12 11.29 14.82
N GLY A 82 7.75 10.10 14.87
CA GLY A 82 7.55 9.12 15.94
C GLY A 82 8.03 7.73 15.54
N GLU A 83 7.66 6.69 16.29
CA GLU A 83 7.93 5.30 15.88
C GLU A 83 7.14 4.92 14.62
N PHE A 84 7.55 3.88 13.89
CA PHE A 84 6.72 3.38 12.76
C PHE A 84 5.40 2.81 13.30
N GLN A 85 4.32 3.58 13.22
CA GLN A 85 2.98 3.16 13.67
C GLN A 85 1.86 3.98 13.04
N VAL A 86 0.70 3.34 12.86
CA VAL A 86 -0.54 4.05 12.52
C VAL A 86 -1.15 4.58 13.82
N CYS A 87 -1.20 5.90 13.99
CA CYS A 87 -1.89 6.52 15.12
C CYS A 87 -3.39 6.53 14.90
N ASP A 88 -3.83 6.80 13.67
CA ASP A 88 -5.22 6.82 13.28
C ASP A 88 -5.38 6.11 11.94
N GLY A 89 -6.20 5.06 11.93
CA GLY A 89 -6.43 4.24 10.75
C GLY A 89 -7.75 4.52 10.04
N ASN A 90 -8.55 5.49 10.52
CA ASN A 90 -9.83 5.82 9.91
C ASN A 90 -9.69 7.06 9.02
N GLY A 91 -9.82 6.89 7.71
CA GLY A 91 -9.73 7.99 6.76
C GLY A 91 -11.02 8.79 6.56
N PHE A 92 -12.07 8.49 7.32
CA PHE A 92 -13.43 9.04 7.14
C PHE A 92 -13.85 10.04 8.21
N ASP A 93 -13.04 10.23 9.24
CA ASP A 93 -13.25 11.16 10.34
C ASP A 93 -12.01 12.03 10.56
N ALA A 94 -12.06 12.89 11.57
CA ALA A 94 -10.99 13.82 11.86
C ALA A 94 -9.73 13.08 12.33
N ALA A 95 -8.57 13.45 11.81
CA ALA A 95 -7.31 12.76 12.07
C ALA A 95 -6.72 13.09 13.45
N TYR A 96 -6.43 12.08 14.27
CA TYR A 96 -5.78 12.27 15.58
C TYR A 96 -4.38 11.65 15.63
N ASP A 97 -3.41 12.39 16.17
CA ASP A 97 -2.08 11.84 16.42
C ASP A 97 -2.08 10.84 17.57
N CYS A 98 -0.94 10.18 17.80
CA CYS A 98 -0.80 9.16 18.84
C CYS A 98 -0.96 9.70 20.27
N SER A 99 -1.01 11.01 20.46
CA SER A 99 -1.33 11.65 21.76
C SER A 99 -2.83 11.98 21.89
N GLY A 100 -3.64 11.69 20.88
CA GLY A 100 -5.05 12.05 20.81
C GLY A 100 -5.27 13.51 20.42
N LYS A 101 -4.27 14.20 19.90
CA LYS A 101 -4.40 15.58 19.44
C LYS A 101 -4.87 15.60 17.99
N LEU A 102 -5.89 16.39 17.73
CA LEU A 102 -6.40 16.64 16.37
C LEU A 102 -5.29 17.25 15.49
N ILE A 103 -5.08 16.65 14.33
CA ILE A 103 -4.14 17.12 13.31
C ILE A 103 -4.80 17.14 11.94
N GLY A 104 -4.28 17.99 11.06
CA GLY A 104 -4.81 18.10 9.71
C GLY A 104 -6.13 18.87 9.60
N ARG A 105 -6.73 18.78 8.42
CA ARG A 105 -8.03 19.39 8.07
C ARG A 105 -8.87 18.33 7.37
N GLY A 106 -10.18 18.33 7.63
CA GLY A 106 -11.09 17.38 6.99
C GLY A 106 -10.90 15.94 7.50
N ASN A 107 -11.23 14.97 6.65
CA ASN A 107 -11.16 13.55 6.97
C ASN A 107 -9.75 13.03 6.72
N GLY A 108 -9.19 12.24 7.65
CA GLY A 108 -7.84 11.77 7.48
C GLY A 108 -7.37 10.76 8.50
N ALA A 109 -6.30 10.09 8.12
CA ALA A 109 -5.57 9.13 8.94
C ALA A 109 -4.20 9.69 9.34
N VAL A 110 -3.53 9.03 10.27
CA VAL A 110 -2.22 9.48 10.78
C VAL A 110 -1.25 8.32 10.83
N PHE A 111 -0.08 8.53 10.24
CA PHE A 111 1.05 7.60 10.29
C PHE A 111 2.30 8.29 10.84
N GLN A 112 2.94 7.65 11.81
CA GLN A 112 4.21 8.09 12.37
C GLN A 112 5.40 7.46 11.65
N LEU A 113 6.43 8.28 11.48
CA LEU A 113 7.67 7.92 10.81
C LEU A 113 8.89 8.33 11.66
N PRO A 114 9.87 7.44 11.90
CA PRO A 114 11.05 7.76 12.71
C PRO A 114 11.98 8.70 11.97
N CYS A 115 12.37 9.78 12.65
CA CYS A 115 13.36 10.73 12.15
C CYS A 115 14.52 10.03 11.41
N ASN A 116 14.67 10.32 10.12
CA ASN A 116 15.77 9.80 9.34
C ASN A 116 16.99 10.73 9.45
N THR A 117 17.87 10.46 10.43
CA THR A 117 19.12 11.22 10.62
C THR A 117 20.22 10.84 9.63
N ALA A 118 20.01 9.83 8.79
CA ALA A 118 21.01 9.35 7.84
C ALA A 118 21.05 10.15 6.54
N VAL A 119 20.06 11.02 6.30
CA VAL A 119 19.98 11.86 5.10
C VAL A 119 20.13 13.33 5.51
N PRO A 120 21.14 14.06 5.01
CA PRO A 120 21.20 15.51 5.17
C PRO A 120 19.99 16.14 4.49
N THR A 121 19.17 16.87 5.24
CA THR A 121 18.05 17.62 4.65
C THR A 121 17.90 18.97 5.35
N ASP A 122 17.34 19.94 4.63
CA ASP A 122 17.00 21.27 5.17
C ASP A 122 15.85 21.22 6.19
N PHE A 123 15.23 20.04 6.34
CA PHE A 123 14.12 19.76 7.26
C PHE A 123 14.61 18.86 8.39
N THR A 124 15.07 19.49 9.46
CA THR A 124 15.62 18.80 10.63
C THR A 124 14.51 18.18 11.49
N CYS A 125 14.84 17.15 12.27
CA CYS A 125 13.89 16.46 13.14
C CYS A 125 13.60 17.17 14.47
N ASP A 126 13.74 18.49 14.50
CA ASP A 126 13.31 19.26 15.66
C ASP A 126 11.78 19.21 15.76
N GLN A 127 11.19 19.25 16.96
CA GLN A 127 9.75 18.99 17.19
C GLN A 127 8.78 19.94 16.45
N SER A 128 9.31 20.88 15.68
CA SER A 128 8.60 21.89 14.88
C SER A 128 8.89 21.82 13.37
N LYS A 129 9.64 20.82 12.89
CA LYS A 129 10.04 20.65 11.48
C LYS A 129 9.95 19.15 11.14
N ALA A 130 9.11 18.78 10.15
CA ALA A 130 8.86 17.37 9.81
C ALA A 130 10.04 16.72 9.07
N SER A 131 10.17 15.40 9.18
CA SER A 131 11.36 14.59 8.82
C SER A 131 11.74 14.49 7.34
N ALA A 132 13.05 14.29 7.16
CA ALA A 132 13.80 13.81 6.00
C ALA A 132 13.18 12.63 5.23
N SER A 133 13.43 12.61 3.92
CA SER A 133 12.89 11.70 2.90
C SER A 133 12.84 10.21 3.27
N TYR A 134 11.72 9.55 2.96
CA TYR A 134 11.57 8.08 3.00
C TYR A 134 11.44 7.53 1.58
N GLN A 135 12.04 6.36 1.35
CA GLN A 135 11.74 5.57 0.16
C GLN A 135 10.56 4.64 0.46
N VAL A 136 9.54 4.68 -0.41
CA VAL A 136 8.32 3.88 -0.28
C VAL A 136 8.24 2.93 -1.47
N TRP A 137 8.10 1.64 -1.18
CA TRP A 137 7.87 0.61 -2.21
C TRP A 137 6.41 0.19 -2.20
N GLY A 138 5.64 0.74 -3.14
CA GLY A 138 4.24 0.39 -3.32
C GLY A 138 4.05 -0.96 -4.02
N ARG A 139 2.98 -1.67 -3.65
CA ARG A 139 2.41 -2.77 -4.42
C ARG A 139 0.90 -2.65 -4.38
N ALA A 140 0.26 -2.59 -5.54
CA ALA A 140 -1.18 -2.78 -5.64
C ALA A 140 -1.50 -4.28 -5.55
N LEU A 141 -2.44 -4.64 -4.68
CA LEU A 141 -3.01 -5.98 -4.59
C LEU A 141 -4.43 -5.87 -5.17
N GLY A 142 -4.63 -6.39 -6.38
CA GLY A 142 -5.91 -6.40 -7.10
C GLY A 142 -6.47 -7.80 -7.19
#